data_AF-A0A840YDW9-F1
#
_entry.id   AF-A0A840YDW9-F1
#
_cell.length_a   1.000
_cell.length_b   1.000
_cell.length_c   1.000
_cell.angle_alpha   90.00
_cell.angle_beta   90.00
_cell.angle_gamma   90.00
#
_symmetry.space_group_name_H-M   'P 1'
#
loop_
_entity.id
_entity.type
_entity.pdbx_description
1 polymer ?
#
loop_
_entity_poly.entity_id
_entity_poly.type
_entity_poly.pdbx_seq_one_letter_code
_entity_poly.pdbx_strand_id
1 'polypeptide(L)'
;MFRSKQYLIELGSAFALYAALLFGAAAVERAIEPTGALKLAINLAPMLGAFAAAWAILRALWRMDEMQRRIQFDAIAISFLGTALITFGWGFAEGAGLPHLRAFAVWPIMGTLWGIGSLIAIRRYR
;
A
#
# COMPACT_ATOMS: atom_id res chain seq x y z
N MET A 1 14.57 12.01 14.76
CA MET A 1 14.54 12.97 13.64
C MET A 1 14.37 12.22 12.34
N PHE A 2 13.33 12.55 11.57
CA PHE A 2 13.09 12.02 10.24
C PHE A 2 14.27 12.36 9.31
N ARG A 3 14.81 11.35 8.62
CA ARG A 3 15.89 11.50 7.63
C ARG A 3 15.40 11.00 6.29
N SER A 4 15.04 11.91 5.38
CA SER A 4 14.42 11.56 4.10
C SER A 4 15.24 10.57 3.27
N LYS A 5 16.58 10.73 3.24
CA LYS A 5 17.48 9.79 2.54
C LYS A 5 17.38 8.37 3.09
N GLN A 6 17.39 8.23 4.42
CA GLN A 6 17.28 6.93 5.07
C GLN A 6 15.90 6.31 4.82
N TYR A 7 14.82 7.09 4.89
CA TYR A 7 13.48 6.62 4.56
C TYR A 7 13.37 6.12 3.11
N LEU A 8 13.92 6.87 2.15
CA LEU A 8 13.92 6.47 0.74
C LEU A 8 14.71 5.18 0.50
N ILE A 9 15.83 4.99 1.20
CA ILE A 9 16.60 3.74 1.15
C ILE A 9 15.80 2.60 1.79
N GLU A 10 15.22 2.79 2.98
CA GLU A 10 14.42 1.77 3.66
C GLU A 10 13.22 1.36 2.81
N LEU A 11 12.45 2.32 2.28
CA LEU A 11 11.30 2.04 1.42
C LEU A 11 11.71 1.45 0.07
N GLY A 12 12.75 1.99 -0.57
CA GLY A 12 13.27 1.48 -1.84
C GLY A 12 13.79 0.05 -1.70
N SER A 13 14.50 -0.26 -0.62
CA SER A 13 14.96 -1.62 -0.31
C SER A 13 13.80 -2.58 -0.03
N ALA A 14 12.73 -2.12 0.62
CA ALA A 14 11.53 -2.92 0.82
C ALA A 14 10.80 -3.22 -0.49
N PHE A 15 10.70 -2.25 -1.41
CA PHE A 15 10.14 -2.50 -2.74
C PHE A 15 11.04 -3.40 -3.60
N ALA A 16 12.36 -3.25 -3.51
CA ALA A 16 13.29 -4.16 -4.17
C ALA A 16 13.14 -5.60 -3.64
N LEU A 17 13.00 -5.76 -2.32
CA LEU A 17 12.71 -7.05 -1.69
C LEU A 17 11.37 -7.62 -2.17
N TYR A 18 10.31 -6.81 -2.20
CA TYR A 18 9.00 -7.21 -2.71
C TYR A 18 9.10 -7.70 -4.15
N ALA A 19 9.76 -6.94 -5.04
CA ALA A 19 9.93 -7.31 -6.44
C ALA A 19 10.75 -8.60 -6.59
N ALA A 20 11.86 -8.73 -5.86
CA ALA A 20 12.69 -9.93 -5.88
C ALA A 20 11.90 -11.17 -5.45
N LEU A 21 11.11 -11.07 -4.37
CA LEU A 21 10.26 -12.16 -3.90
C LEU A 21 9.12 -12.48 -4.87
N LEU A 22 8.54 -11.47 -5.52
CA LEU A 22 7.48 -11.65 -6.51
C LEU A 22 7.98 -12.40 -7.75
N PHE A 23 9.08 -11.93 -8.35
CA PHE A 23 9.65 -12.59 -9.52
C PHE A 23 10.26 -13.94 -9.17
N GLY A 24 10.87 -14.08 -7.98
CA GLY A 24 11.38 -15.34 -7.47
C GLY A 24 10.27 -16.36 -7.25
N ALA A 25 9.17 -15.96 -6.61
CA ALA A 25 7.99 -16.83 -6.42
C ALA A 25 7.41 -17.29 -7.75
N ALA A 26 7.24 -16.37 -8.71
CA ALA A 26 6.74 -16.71 -10.04
C ALA A 26 7.69 -17.65 -10.82
N ALA A 27 9.01 -17.47 -10.68
CA ALA A 27 10.00 -18.36 -11.30
C ALA A 27 9.95 -19.77 -10.69
N VAL A 28 9.86 -19.87 -9.36
CA VAL A 28 9.74 -21.15 -8.65
C VAL A 28 8.43 -21.84 -9.01
N GLU A 29 7.31 -21.13 -9.01
CA GLU A 29 5.99 -21.67 -9.35
C GLU A 29 5.98 -22.30 -10.75
N ARG A 30 6.65 -21.66 -11.73
CA ARG A 30 6.82 -22.18 -13.09
C ARG A 30 7.74 -23.40 -13.17
N ALA A 31 8.71 -23.53 -12.26
CA ALA A 31 9.71 -24.60 -12.31
C ALA A 31 9.24 -25.90 -11.67
N ILE A 32 8.46 -25.83 -10.58
CA ILE A 32 8.08 -27.01 -9.79
C ILE A 32 6.59 -27.31 -9.79
N GLU A 33 5.77 -26.48 -10.44
CA GLU A 33 4.30 -26.57 -10.48
C GLU A 33 3.68 -26.99 -9.13
N PRO A 34 3.97 -26.24 -8.05
CA PRO A 34 3.62 -26.66 -6.70
C PRO A 34 2.10 -26.70 -6.54
N THR A 35 1.61 -27.63 -5.70
CA THR A 35 0.19 -27.78 -5.40
C THR A 35 -0.09 -27.61 -3.89
N GLY A 36 -1.35 -27.34 -3.55
CA GLY A 36 -1.80 -27.22 -2.16
C GLY A 36 -1.12 -26.10 -1.37
N ALA A 37 -0.72 -26.40 -0.13
CA ALA A 37 -0.18 -25.43 0.82
C ALA A 37 1.14 -24.79 0.36
N LEU A 38 1.97 -25.53 -0.38
CA LEU A 38 3.25 -25.01 -0.90
C LEU A 38 3.03 -23.89 -1.92
N LYS A 39 2.05 -24.06 -2.81
CA LYS A 39 1.66 -23.03 -3.79
C LYS A 39 1.20 -21.75 -3.09
N LEU A 40 0.38 -21.90 -2.04
CA LEU A 40 -0.08 -20.78 -1.25
C LEU A 40 1.09 -20.05 -0.57
N ALA A 41 2.02 -20.79 0.06
CA ALA A 41 3.18 -20.20 0.72
C ALA A 41 4.08 -19.42 -0.25
N ILE A 42 4.32 -19.96 -1.45
CA ILE A 42 5.10 -19.29 -2.50
C ILE A 42 4.40 -18.01 -2.96
N ASN A 43 3.09 -18.06 -3.21
CA ASN A 43 2.32 -16.90 -3.68
C ASN A 43 2.18 -15.80 -2.63
N LEU A 44 2.30 -16.14 -1.33
CA LEU A 44 2.30 -15.16 -0.24
C LEU A 44 3.70 -14.63 0.11
N ALA A 45 4.78 -15.22 -0.40
CA ALA A 45 6.14 -14.78 -0.12
C ALA A 45 6.38 -13.27 -0.35
N PRO A 46 5.85 -12.63 -1.41
CA PRO A 46 6.05 -11.20 -1.65
C PRO A 46 5.49 -10.32 -0.53
N MET A 47 4.53 -10.81 0.27
CA MET A 47 3.98 -10.07 1.40
C MET A 47 5.03 -9.71 2.45
N LEU A 48 6.14 -10.45 2.57
CA LEU A 48 7.26 -10.06 3.43
C LEU A 48 7.86 -8.71 3.03
N GLY A 49 8.00 -8.46 1.72
CA GLY A 49 8.42 -7.16 1.20
C GLY A 49 7.38 -6.06 1.47
N ALA A 50 6.09 -6.40 1.38
CA ALA A 50 5.02 -5.46 1.70
C ALA A 50 5.01 -5.10 3.20
N PHE A 51 5.24 -6.06 4.09
CA PHE A 51 5.41 -5.81 5.53
C PHE A 51 6.62 -4.93 5.83
N ALA A 52 7.75 -5.16 5.15
CA ALA A 52 8.93 -4.31 5.27
C ALA A 52 8.64 -2.87 4.83
N ALA A 53 7.88 -2.68 3.74
CA ALA A 53 7.48 -1.36 3.26
C ALA A 53 6.55 -0.66 4.25
N ALA A 54 5.54 -1.38 4.76
CA ALA A 54 4.64 -0.87 5.79
C ALA A 54 5.40 -0.45 7.06
N TRP A 55 6.37 -1.26 7.49
CA TRP A 55 7.21 -0.93 8.64
C TRP A 55 8.07 0.31 8.41
N ALA A 56 8.65 0.47 7.21
CA ALA A 56 9.40 1.67 6.85
C ALA A 56 8.51 2.93 6.89
N ILE A 57 7.27 2.84 6.41
CA ILE A 57 6.28 3.93 6.44
C ILE A 57 5.91 4.27 7.90
N LEU A 58 5.61 3.27 8.73
CA LEU A 58 5.27 3.51 10.15
C LEU A 58 6.43 4.16 10.91
N ARG A 59 7.65 3.67 10.72
CA ARG A 59 8.85 4.29 11.32
C ARG A 59 9.06 5.72 10.84
N ALA A 60 8.76 6.01 9.57
CA ALA A 60 8.82 7.37 9.05
C ALA A 60 7.81 8.27 9.78
N LEU A 61 6.55 7.86 9.88
CA LEU A 61 5.50 8.61 10.58
C LEU A 61 5.84 8.89 12.04
N TRP A 62 6.44 7.94 12.77
CA TRP A 62 6.86 8.14 14.16
C TRP A 62 8.06 9.07 14.34
N ARG A 63 8.84 9.31 13.28
CA ARG A 63 10.03 10.16 13.30
C ARG A 63 9.75 11.58 12.80
N MET A 64 8.58 11.81 12.21
CA MET A 64 8.12 13.11 11.73
C MET A 64 7.90 14.09 12.89
N ASP A 65 8.01 15.38 12.57
CA ASP A 65 7.55 16.43 13.48
C ASP A 65 6.01 16.48 13.55
N GLU A 66 5.50 17.24 14.52
CA GLU A 66 4.06 17.36 14.77
C GLU A 66 3.28 17.92 13.57
N MET A 67 3.87 18.86 12.83
CA MET A 67 3.22 19.51 11.69
C MET A 67 3.08 18.54 10.51
N GLN A 68 4.17 17.84 10.17
CA GLN A 68 4.18 16.80 9.15
C GLN A 68 3.22 15.66 9.50
N ARG A 69 3.19 15.27 10.77
CA ARG A 69 2.28 14.22 11.25
C ARG A 69 0.80 14.64 11.14
N ARG A 70 0.46 15.90 11.41
CA ARG A 70 -0.91 16.44 11.20
C ARG A 70 -1.30 16.44 9.73
N ILE A 71 -0.40 16.87 8.84
CA ILE A 71 -0.62 16.82 7.38
C ILE A 71 -0.89 15.38 6.93
N GLN A 72 -0.07 14.44 7.38
CA GLN A 72 -0.23 13.02 7.03
C GLN A 72 -1.51 12.43 7.61
N PHE A 73 -1.90 12.80 8.83
CA PHE A 73 -3.15 12.36 9.44
C PHE A 73 -4.36 12.80 8.62
N ASP A 74 -4.44 14.08 8.25
CA ASP A 74 -5.53 14.60 7.42
C ASP A 74 -5.56 13.91 6.04
N ALA A 75 -4.40 13.69 5.43
CA ALA A 75 -4.28 12.97 4.16
C ALA A 75 -4.76 11.51 4.25
N ILE A 76 -4.37 10.80 5.32
CA ILE A 76 -4.80 9.42 5.58
C ILE A 76 -6.30 9.38 5.84
N ALA A 77 -6.87 10.33 6.58
CA ALA A 77 -8.30 10.40 6.83
C ALA A 77 -9.11 10.58 5.52
N ILE A 78 -8.67 11.49 4.65
CA ILE A 78 -9.27 11.69 3.31
C ILE A 78 -9.16 10.41 2.48
N SER A 79 -7.97 9.81 2.46
CA SER A 79 -7.72 8.55 1.76
C SER A 79 -8.62 7.42 2.24
N PHE A 80 -8.74 7.25 3.55
CA PHE A 80 -9.52 6.20 4.17
C PHE A 80 -11.01 6.35 3.87
N LEU A 81 -11.57 7.53 4.15
CA LEU A 81 -12.99 7.81 3.94
C LEU A 81 -13.36 7.75 2.45
N GLY A 82 -12.55 8.36 1.59
CA GLY A 82 -12.80 8.34 0.15
C GLY A 82 -12.70 6.93 -0.44
N THR A 83 -11.72 6.12 0.01
CA THR A 83 -11.62 4.73 -0.44
C THR A 83 -12.84 3.94 0.01
N ALA A 84 -13.28 4.09 1.27
CA ALA A 84 -14.46 3.40 1.79
C ALA A 84 -15.72 3.74 0.98
N LEU A 85 -15.97 5.03 0.70
CA LEU A 85 -17.10 5.47 -0.11
C LEU A 85 -17.08 4.90 -1.53
N ILE A 86 -15.90 4.88 -2.17
CA ILE A 86 -15.74 4.31 -3.52
C ILE A 86 -15.97 2.81 -3.49
N THR A 87 -15.36 2.08 -2.55
CA THR A 87 -15.47 0.61 -2.49
C THR A 87 -16.87 0.15 -2.09
N PHE A 88 -17.55 0.86 -1.18
CA PHE A 88 -18.94 0.56 -0.83
C PHE A 88 -19.88 0.88 -1.97
N GLY A 89 -19.70 2.05 -2.60
CA GLY A 89 -20.43 2.42 -3.81
C GLY A 89 -20.29 1.36 -4.90
N TRP A 90 -19.05 0.87 -5.12
CA TRP A 90 -18.79 -0.20 -6.07
C TRP A 90 -19.45 -1.52 -5.66
N GLY A 91 -19.44 -1.88 -4.36
CA GLY A 91 -20.12 -3.07 -3.86
C GLY A 91 -21.63 -3.06 -4.13
N PHE A 92 -22.31 -1.91 -3.99
CA PHE A 92 -23.70 -1.79 -4.41
C PHE A 92 -23.86 -1.93 -5.92
N ALA A 93 -22.92 -1.38 -6.68
CA ALA A 93 -22.88 -1.47 -8.13
C ALA A 93 -22.68 -2.92 -8.62
N GLU A 94 -21.86 -3.72 -7.93
CA GLU A 94 -21.73 -5.17 -8.16
C GLU A 94 -23.07 -5.88 -7.97
N GLY A 95 -23.83 -5.50 -6.95
CA GLY A 95 -25.20 -5.98 -6.75
C GLY A 95 -26.16 -5.65 -7.90
N ALA A 96 -25.85 -4.63 -8.70
CA ALA A 96 -26.60 -4.24 -9.90
C ALA A 96 -26.04 -4.85 -11.21
N GLY A 97 -25.03 -5.73 -11.14
CA GLY A 97 -24.48 -6.45 -12.29
C GLY A 97 -23.13 -5.93 -12.81
N LEU A 98 -22.47 -4.99 -12.11
CA LEU A 98 -21.10 -4.60 -12.45
C LEU A 98 -20.07 -5.67 -12.05
N PRO A 99 -18.87 -5.69 -12.69
CA PRO A 99 -17.83 -6.66 -12.37
C PRO A 99 -17.24 -6.52 -10.97
N HIS A 100 -16.79 -7.65 -10.41
CA HIS A 100 -16.12 -7.68 -9.12
C HIS A 100 -14.84 -6.83 -9.07
N LEU A 101 -14.74 -5.99 -8.05
CA LEU A 101 -13.56 -5.20 -7.76
C LEU A 101 -12.45 -6.10 -7.20
N ARG A 102 -11.34 -6.16 -7.92
CA ARG A 102 -10.15 -6.89 -7.44
C ARG A 102 -9.55 -6.15 -6.24
N ALA A 103 -9.15 -6.90 -5.21
CA ALA A 103 -8.49 -6.33 -4.02
C ALA A 103 -7.27 -5.44 -4.37
N PHE A 104 -6.52 -5.80 -5.42
CA PHE A 104 -5.38 -5.02 -5.91
C PHE A 104 -5.76 -3.62 -6.44
N ALA A 105 -7.01 -3.39 -6.86
CA ALA A 105 -7.49 -2.09 -7.33
C ALA A 105 -7.69 -1.09 -6.17
N VAL A 106 -7.88 -1.59 -4.94
CA VAL A 106 -8.09 -0.74 -3.76
C VAL A 106 -6.84 0.09 -3.44
N TRP A 107 -5.64 -0.48 -3.63
CA TRP A 107 -4.40 0.20 -3.27
C TRP A 107 -4.11 1.43 -4.13
N PRO A 108 -4.23 1.41 -5.47
CA PRO A 108 -4.16 2.61 -6.31
C PRO A 108 -5.21 3.68 -5.96
N ILE A 109 -6.45 3.28 -5.64
CA ILE A 109 -7.52 4.20 -5.23
C ILE A 109 -7.09 4.93 -3.96
N MET A 110 -6.68 4.17 -2.96
CA MET A 110 -6.20 4.69 -1.68
C MET A 110 -4.97 5.59 -1.87
N GLY A 111 -3.96 5.16 -2.62
CA GLY A 111 -2.75 5.95 -2.89
C GLY A 111 -3.05 7.27 -3.60
N THR A 112 -3.98 7.27 -4.56
CA THR A 112 -4.41 8.49 -5.28
C THR A 112 -5.09 9.45 -4.32
N LEU A 113 -6.03 8.97 -3.50
CA LEU A 113 -6.74 9.81 -2.54
C LEU A 113 -5.83 10.33 -1.42
N TRP A 114 -4.84 9.54 -0.97
CA TRP A 114 -3.81 10.01 -0.05
C TRP A 114 -2.94 11.11 -0.66
N GLY A 115 -2.57 10.98 -1.94
CA GLY A 115 -1.83 12.03 -2.66
C GLY A 115 -2.63 13.34 -2.76
N ILE A 116 -3.91 13.24 -3.15
CA ILE A 116 -4.83 14.39 -3.19
C ILE A 116 -5.00 14.99 -1.78
N GLY A 117 -5.24 14.15 -0.78
CA GLY A 117 -5.40 14.56 0.62
C GLY A 117 -4.16 15.24 1.17
N SER A 118 -2.97 14.79 0.78
CA SER A 118 -1.69 15.43 1.14
C SER A 118 -1.59 16.83 0.56
N LEU A 119 -1.96 17.03 -0.72
CA LEU A 119 -1.96 18.35 -1.35
C LEU A 119 -2.95 19.31 -0.67
N ILE A 120 -4.15 18.82 -0.32
CA ILE A 120 -5.17 19.60 0.40
C ILE A 120 -4.66 19.99 1.79
N ALA A 121 -4.12 19.05 2.55
CA ALA A 121 -3.62 19.29 3.90
C ALA A 121 -2.44 20.28 3.89
N ILE A 122 -1.48 20.13 2.96
CA ILE A 122 -0.37 21.08 2.82
C ILE A 122 -0.87 22.51 2.56
N ARG A 123 -1.92 22.68 1.75
CA ARG A 123 -2.51 24.01 1.50
C ARG A 123 -3.24 24.59 2.71
N ARG A 124 -3.84 23.75 3.54
CA ARG A 124 -4.57 24.17 4.75
C ARG A 124 -3.65 24.70 5.85
N TYR A 125 -2.43 24.16 5.93
CA TYR A 125 -1.46 24.45 6.99
C TYR A 125 -0.33 25.39 6.54
N ARG A 126 -0.41 25.93 5.32
CA ARG A 126 0.40 27.06 4.84
C ARG A 126 -0.31 28.37 5.13
#